data_AF-A0AAJ2G6U0-F1
#
_entry.id   AF-A0AAJ2G6U0-F1
#
_cell.length_a   1.000
_cell.length_b   1.000
_cell.length_c   1.000
_cell.angle_alpha   90.00
_cell.angle_beta   90.00
_cell.angle_gamma   90.00
#
_symmetry.space_group_name_H-M   'P 1'
#
loop_
_entity.id
_entity.type
_entity.pdbx_description
1 polymer ?
#
loop_
_entity_poly.entity_id
_entity_poly.type
_entity_poly.pdbx_seq_one_letter_code
_entity_poly.pdbx_strand_id
1 'polypeptide(L)'
;MIRKCLQIREDFELYKRLLEKDKFIEERAIDLVDNGATWRRQNASINHDSHEDMFFGVDKQKFGNKYGLKIFIKILFDEPVFYFDSDGPAHFNYDKVNGLSGSSIGTPHFNFYDSEGIKQARRTEFIEENISRLQNDINFGMEYFCKEAHINTNSHVPRIREGLQLGIFANEIDDIHRGVDFLDEI
;
A
#
# COMPACT_ATOMS: atom_id res chain seq x y z
N MET A 1 6.59 20.24 -16.69
CA MET A 1 7.59 19.20 -17.02
C MET A 1 7.22 17.96 -16.23
N ILE A 2 7.12 16.79 -16.88
CA ILE A 2 6.78 15.53 -16.20
C ILE A 2 8.02 15.05 -15.45
N ARG A 3 7.89 14.78 -14.15
CA ARG A 3 8.97 14.17 -13.36
C ARG A 3 9.04 12.68 -13.69
N LYS A 4 10.20 12.21 -14.13
CA LYS A 4 10.49 10.81 -14.42
C LYS A 4 11.49 10.27 -13.41
N CYS A 5 11.32 9.01 -12.99
CA CYS A 5 12.33 8.25 -12.27
C CYS A 5 13.21 7.53 -13.31
N LEU A 6 14.41 8.07 -13.55
CA LEU A 6 15.33 7.50 -14.56
C LEU A 6 15.75 6.08 -14.20
N GLN A 7 15.98 5.80 -12.92
CA GLN A 7 16.38 4.48 -12.45
C GLN A 7 15.31 3.42 -12.74
N ILE A 8 14.03 3.71 -12.49
CA ILE A 8 12.94 2.78 -12.82
C ILE A 8 12.82 2.55 -14.32
N ARG A 9 13.05 3.59 -15.13
CA ARG A 9 13.04 3.43 -16.59
C ARG A 9 14.18 2.52 -17.07
N GLU A 10 15.37 2.69 -16.51
CA GLU A 10 16.56 1.91 -16.88
C GLU A 10 16.45 0.45 -16.40
N ASP A 11 15.90 0.23 -15.21
CA ASP A 11 15.73 -1.09 -14.58
C ASP A 11 14.28 -1.58 -14.60
N PHE A 12 13.47 -1.20 -15.60
CA PHE A 12 12.03 -1.46 -15.57
C PHE A 12 11.68 -2.95 -15.49
N GLU A 13 12.43 -3.79 -16.20
CA GLU A 13 12.22 -5.25 -16.16
C GLU A 13 12.60 -5.88 -14.81
N LEU A 14 13.55 -5.28 -14.09
CA LEU A 14 13.86 -5.68 -12.72
C LEU A 14 12.73 -5.23 -11.79
N TYR A 15 12.32 -3.95 -11.87
CA TYR A 15 11.20 -3.39 -11.12
C TYR A 15 9.93 -4.23 -11.24
N LYS A 16 9.53 -4.54 -12.48
CA LYS A 16 8.34 -5.34 -12.77
C LYS A 16 8.44 -6.73 -12.13
N ARG A 17 9.58 -7.41 -12.33
CA ARG A 17 9.82 -8.75 -11.76
C ARG A 17 9.76 -8.77 -10.24
N LEU A 18 10.36 -7.78 -9.57
CA LEU A 18 10.35 -7.69 -8.11
C LEU A 18 8.95 -7.40 -7.57
N LEU A 19 8.11 -6.67 -8.29
CA LEU A 19 6.73 -6.42 -7.87
C LEU A 19 5.76 -7.57 -8.14
N GLU A 20 5.91 -8.30 -9.25
CA GLU A 20 4.98 -9.37 -9.64
C GLU A 20 5.19 -10.69 -8.89
N LYS A 21 6.39 -10.91 -8.34
CA LYS A 21 6.70 -12.13 -7.59
C LYS A 21 6.15 -12.11 -6.16
N ASP A 22 5.92 -13.29 -5.59
CA ASP A 22 5.47 -13.40 -4.20
C ASP A 22 6.51 -12.84 -3.22
N LYS A 23 5.99 -12.12 -2.22
CA LYS A 23 6.72 -11.49 -1.13
C LYS A 23 6.17 -11.99 0.19
N PHE A 24 7.01 -11.98 1.23
CA PHE A 24 6.60 -12.42 2.55
C PHE A 24 6.96 -11.40 3.64
N ILE A 25 6.00 -11.11 4.52
CA ILE A 25 6.23 -10.40 5.79
C ILE A 25 6.00 -11.40 6.91
N GLU A 26 7.01 -11.59 7.77
CA GLU A 26 6.98 -12.58 8.85
C GLU A 26 6.11 -12.14 10.04
N GLU A 27 6.10 -10.85 10.32
CA GLU A 27 5.43 -10.28 11.47
C GLU A 27 3.91 -10.48 11.36
N ARG A 28 3.27 -11.01 12.41
CA ARG A 28 1.80 -11.16 12.44
C ARG A 28 1.06 -9.84 12.61
N ALA A 29 1.76 -8.82 13.10
CA ALA A 29 1.22 -7.50 13.33
C ALA A 29 2.30 -6.42 13.16
N ILE A 30 1.84 -5.24 12.76
CA ILE A 30 2.68 -4.05 12.57
C ILE A 30 2.18 -2.99 13.54
N ASP A 31 2.92 -2.79 14.63
CA ASP A 31 2.59 -1.83 15.66
C ASP A 31 3.10 -0.44 15.26
N LEU A 32 2.17 0.49 15.01
CA LEU A 32 2.47 1.86 14.62
C LEU A 32 3.09 2.62 15.79
N VAL A 33 4.23 3.26 15.53
CA VAL A 33 4.95 4.05 16.53
C VAL A 33 4.60 5.53 16.37
N ASP A 34 4.30 6.18 17.49
CA ASP A 34 4.16 7.63 17.56
C ASP A 34 5.55 8.27 17.72
N ASN A 35 5.94 9.09 16.76
CA ASN A 35 7.22 9.83 16.75
C ASN A 35 7.03 11.36 16.92
N GLY A 36 5.92 11.80 17.52
CA GLY A 36 5.66 13.21 17.83
C GLY A 36 5.15 14.07 16.66
N ALA A 37 5.08 13.54 15.44
CA ALA A 37 4.57 14.24 14.26
C ALA A 37 3.03 14.23 14.17
N THR A 38 2.47 14.60 13.01
CA THR A 38 1.03 14.42 12.67
C THR A 38 0.68 13.00 12.20
N TRP A 39 1.69 12.12 12.11
CA TRP A 39 1.61 10.77 11.58
C TRP A 39 2.22 9.76 12.54
N ARG A 40 1.65 8.55 12.58
CA ARG A 40 2.28 7.34 13.13
C ARG A 40 2.87 6.55 11.98
N ARG A 41 4.02 5.92 12.19
CA ARG A 41 4.75 5.20 11.15
C ARG A 41 5.33 3.90 11.66
N GLN A 42 5.45 2.93 10.77
CA GLN A 42 6.23 1.73 11.01
C GLN A 42 6.68 1.10 9.69
N ASN A 43 7.82 0.41 9.71
CA ASN A 43 8.27 -0.42 8.62
C ASN A 43 8.35 -1.89 9.06
N ALA A 44 8.17 -2.81 8.12
CA ALA A 44 8.41 -4.24 8.27
C ALA A 44 9.29 -4.73 7.13
N SER A 45 10.14 -5.73 7.39
CA SER A 45 11.01 -6.28 6.35
C SER A 45 10.19 -7.13 5.39
N ILE A 46 10.55 -7.11 4.10
CA ILE A 46 9.96 -8.00 3.10
C ILE A 46 11.01 -9.04 2.70
N ASN A 47 10.67 -10.32 2.88
CA ASN A 47 11.40 -11.43 2.31
C ASN A 47 10.97 -11.65 0.86
N HIS A 48 11.94 -11.75 -0.03
CA HIS A 48 11.72 -11.97 -1.46
C HIS A 48 12.86 -12.85 -2.03
N ASP A 49 12.58 -13.62 -3.08
CA ASP A 49 13.51 -14.61 -3.63
C ASP A 49 14.77 -14.01 -4.27
N SER A 50 14.73 -12.72 -4.62
CA SER A 50 15.87 -11.99 -5.14
C SER A 50 16.90 -11.62 -4.08
N HIS A 51 16.56 -11.73 -2.79
CA HIS A 51 17.38 -11.27 -1.66
C HIS A 51 17.74 -9.77 -1.71
N GLU A 52 16.97 -8.99 -2.45
CA GLU A 52 17.11 -7.53 -2.48
C GLU A 52 16.53 -6.92 -1.21
N ASP A 53 17.10 -5.79 -0.78
CA ASP A 53 16.65 -5.10 0.44
C ASP A 53 15.31 -4.39 0.17
N MET A 54 14.24 -5.00 0.68
CA MET A 54 12.85 -4.60 0.49
C MET A 54 12.17 -4.41 1.83
N PHE A 55 11.36 -3.37 1.96
CA PHE A 55 10.55 -3.16 3.15
C PHE A 55 9.18 -2.62 2.81
N PHE A 56 8.25 -3.00 3.67
CA PHE A 56 6.89 -2.50 3.71
C PHE A 56 6.83 -1.33 4.68
N GLY A 57 6.21 -0.22 4.29
CA GLY A 57 6.00 0.94 5.15
C GLY A 57 4.52 1.26 5.31
N VAL A 58 4.14 1.63 6.53
CA VAL A 58 2.80 2.09 6.88
C VAL A 58 2.88 3.49 7.46
N ASP A 59 2.07 4.39 6.92
CA ASP A 59 1.83 5.73 7.45
C ASP A 59 0.36 5.87 7.83
N LYS A 60 0.05 6.34 9.04
CA LYS A 60 -1.33 6.63 9.49
C LYS A 60 -1.41 8.00 10.12
N GLN A 61 -2.34 8.83 9.67
CA GLN A 61 -2.57 10.15 10.28
C GLN A 61 -3.10 9.96 11.71
N LYS A 62 -2.57 10.72 12.67
CA LYS A 62 -2.99 10.63 14.07
C LYS A 62 -4.45 11.01 14.29
N PHE A 63 -4.88 12.03 13.55
CA PHE A 63 -6.22 12.59 13.58
C PHE A 63 -6.81 12.52 12.17
N GLY A 64 -7.79 11.66 11.99
CA GLY A 64 -8.41 11.38 10.69
C GLY A 64 -8.12 9.98 10.17
N ASN A 65 -8.76 9.64 9.06
CA ASN A 65 -8.77 8.28 8.56
C ASN A 65 -7.65 7.98 7.55
N LYS A 66 -6.99 9.02 7.03
CA LYS A 66 -5.94 8.90 6.01
C LYS A 66 -4.78 8.01 6.46
N TYR A 67 -4.41 7.09 5.58
CA TYR A 67 -3.24 6.23 5.71
C TYR A 67 -2.62 5.93 4.34
N GLY A 68 -1.40 5.41 4.35
CA GLY A 68 -0.72 4.92 3.16
C GLY A 68 0.06 3.64 3.44
N LEU A 69 0.12 2.76 2.45
CA LEU A 69 0.78 1.46 2.48
C LEU A 69 1.78 1.41 1.32
N LYS A 70 3.04 1.06 1.58
CA LYS A 70 4.16 1.36 0.68
C LYS A 70 5.13 0.21 0.57
N ILE A 71 5.61 -0.07 -0.63
CA ILE A 71 6.77 -0.93 -0.88
C ILE A 71 7.94 -0.07 -1.30
N PHE A 72 9.08 -0.35 -0.69
CA PHE A 72 10.37 0.21 -1.02
C PHE A 72 11.30 -0.90 -1.46
N ILE A 73 12.11 -0.61 -2.47
CA ILE A 73 13.12 -1.54 -3.01
C ILE A 73 14.41 -0.75 -3.16
N LYS A 74 15.37 -0.97 -2.25
CA LYS A 74 16.54 -0.10 -2.10
C LYS A 74 17.46 -0.07 -3.31
N ILE A 75 17.58 -1.18 -4.04
CA ILE A 75 18.39 -1.23 -5.27
C ILE A 75 17.83 -0.31 -6.37
N LEU A 76 16.52 -0.03 -6.35
CA LEU A 76 15.90 0.87 -7.31
C LEU A 76 16.06 2.33 -6.86
N PHE A 77 15.50 2.74 -5.73
CA PHE A 77 15.69 4.10 -5.19
C PHE A 77 15.05 4.24 -3.81
N ASP A 78 15.29 5.38 -3.15
CA ASP A 78 14.88 5.64 -1.76
C ASP A 78 13.41 6.07 -1.56
N GLU A 79 12.60 6.19 -2.62
CA GLU A 79 11.16 6.48 -2.49
C GLU A 79 10.30 5.23 -2.73
N PRO A 80 9.00 5.22 -2.33
CA PRO A 80 8.11 4.10 -2.59
C PRO A 80 7.95 3.83 -4.09
N VAL A 81 8.07 2.56 -4.47
CA VAL A 81 7.99 2.10 -5.86
C VAL A 81 6.59 1.59 -6.24
N PHE A 82 5.83 1.19 -5.23
CA PHE A 82 4.42 0.80 -5.32
C PHE A 82 3.75 1.18 -4.01
N TYR A 83 2.65 1.93 -4.05
CA TYR A 83 1.99 2.35 -2.82
C TYR A 83 0.52 2.66 -3.01
N PHE A 84 -0.23 2.57 -1.92
CA PHE A 84 -1.64 2.91 -1.84
C PHE A 84 -1.83 4.11 -0.93
N ASP A 85 -2.62 5.08 -1.38
CA ASP A 85 -3.06 6.21 -0.57
C ASP A 85 -4.57 6.07 -0.35
N SER A 86 -5.02 6.05 0.91
CA SER A 86 -6.44 5.92 1.21
C SER A 86 -7.21 7.22 0.96
N ASP A 87 -6.56 8.36 1.18
CA ASP A 87 -7.15 9.69 1.01
C ASP A 87 -6.07 10.73 0.66
N GLY A 88 -6.44 11.82 -0.03
CA GLY A 88 -5.52 12.85 -0.48
C GLY A 88 -5.85 13.47 -1.84
N PRO A 89 -4.89 14.19 -2.44
CA PRO A 89 -5.07 14.78 -3.75
C PRO A 89 -5.21 13.68 -4.82
N ALA A 90 -6.01 13.96 -5.84
CA ALA A 90 -6.05 13.13 -7.03
C ALA A 90 -4.70 13.16 -7.75
N HIS A 91 -4.32 12.03 -8.34
CA HIS A 91 -3.16 11.93 -9.21
C HIS A 91 -3.60 12.09 -10.67
N PHE A 92 -2.82 12.82 -11.46
CA PHE A 92 -3.10 13.00 -12.88
C PHE A 92 -2.16 12.10 -13.69
N ASN A 93 -2.74 11.11 -14.36
CA ASN A 93 -1.99 10.29 -15.30
C ASN A 93 -1.67 11.12 -16.55
N TYR A 94 -0.45 11.03 -17.07
CA TYR A 94 -0.12 11.72 -18.30
C TYR A 94 -0.47 10.83 -19.51
N ASP A 95 -1.33 11.33 -20.40
CA ASP A 95 -1.61 10.64 -21.67
C ASP A 95 -0.63 11.12 -22.75
N LYS A 96 0.28 10.23 -23.13
CA LYS A 96 1.29 10.49 -24.17
C LYS A 96 0.70 10.63 -25.57
N VAL A 97 -0.48 10.05 -25.83
CA VAL A 97 -1.07 10.02 -27.18
C VAL A 97 -1.59 11.41 -27.55
N ASN A 98 -2.18 12.12 -26.59
CA ASN A 98 -2.83 13.42 -26.84
C ASN A 98 -2.06 14.62 -26.27
N GLY A 99 -1.01 14.39 -25.48
CA GLY A 99 -0.20 15.45 -24.87
C GLY A 99 -0.93 16.25 -23.79
N LEU A 100 -2.16 15.85 -23.43
CA LEU A 100 -2.99 16.46 -22.41
C LEU A 100 -2.69 15.84 -21.03
N SER A 101 -2.97 16.60 -19.97
CA SER A 101 -3.17 16.00 -18.64
C SER A 101 -4.26 14.93 -18.78
N GLY A 102 -3.89 13.67 -18.61
CA GLY A 102 -4.82 12.54 -18.73
C GLY A 102 -5.80 12.48 -17.56
N SER A 103 -6.40 11.31 -17.35
CA SER A 103 -7.45 11.12 -16.35
C SER A 103 -6.97 11.46 -14.93
N SER A 104 -7.80 12.22 -14.22
CA SER A 104 -7.66 12.47 -12.80
C SER A 104 -8.14 11.25 -12.03
N ILE A 105 -7.27 10.67 -11.22
CA ILE A 105 -7.53 9.47 -10.41
C ILE A 105 -7.62 9.90 -8.95
N GLY A 106 -8.84 9.92 -8.41
CA GLY A 106 -9.07 10.26 -7.00
C GLY A 106 -8.52 9.21 -6.04
N THR A 107 -8.38 9.53 -4.76
CA THR A 107 -8.10 8.55 -3.70
C THR A 107 -9.39 7.92 -3.18
N PRO A 108 -9.39 6.65 -2.73
CA PRO A 108 -8.25 5.75 -2.64
C PRO A 108 -7.72 5.31 -4.01
N HIS A 109 -6.42 5.12 -4.16
CA HIS A 109 -5.81 4.59 -5.39
C HIS A 109 -4.43 3.97 -5.13
N PHE A 110 -3.98 3.15 -6.09
CA PHE A 110 -2.59 2.72 -6.14
C PHE A 110 -1.76 3.66 -7.00
N ASN A 111 -0.50 3.80 -6.65
CA ASN A 111 0.53 4.49 -7.38
C ASN A 111 1.64 3.51 -7.74
N PHE A 112 2.12 3.61 -8.97
CA PHE A 112 3.16 2.76 -9.54
C PHE A 112 3.91 3.52 -10.64
N TYR A 113 4.89 2.90 -11.26
CA TYR A 113 5.63 3.49 -12.37
C TYR A 113 5.40 2.69 -13.66
N ASP A 114 5.28 3.39 -14.78
CA ASP A 114 5.29 2.77 -16.10
C ASP A 114 6.71 2.50 -16.61
N SER A 115 6.81 1.90 -17.81
CA SER A 115 8.09 1.56 -18.46
C SER A 115 8.99 2.75 -18.75
N GLU A 116 8.48 3.95 -18.60
CA GLU A 116 9.16 5.19 -18.90
C GLU A 116 9.56 5.94 -17.63
N GLY A 117 9.38 5.28 -16.48
CA GLY A 117 9.64 5.83 -15.16
C GLY A 117 8.66 6.94 -14.78
N ILE A 118 7.50 7.04 -15.43
CA ILE A 118 6.48 8.03 -15.10
C ILE A 118 5.56 7.43 -14.05
N LYS A 119 5.30 8.20 -12.99
CA LYS A 119 4.35 7.79 -11.95
C LYS A 119 2.92 7.81 -12.50
N GLN A 120 2.24 6.68 -12.37
CA GLN A 120 0.85 6.48 -12.73
C GLN A 120 0.05 6.13 -11.48
N ALA A 121 -1.23 6.44 -11.50
CA ALA A 121 -2.20 5.99 -10.52
C ALA A 121 -3.30 5.15 -11.17
N ARG A 122 -3.87 4.21 -10.41
CA ARG A 122 -5.02 3.42 -10.85
C ARG A 122 -6.01 3.20 -9.72
N ARG A 123 -7.27 3.07 -10.11
CA ARG A 123 -8.33 2.47 -9.31
C ARG A 123 -8.83 1.22 -10.02
N THR A 124 -9.15 0.21 -9.23
CA THR A 124 -9.79 -1.01 -9.68
C THR A 124 -11.29 -0.92 -9.41
N GLU A 125 -12.07 -1.81 -10.01
CA GLU A 125 -13.50 -1.94 -9.72
C GLU A 125 -13.74 -2.20 -8.22
N PHE A 126 -12.92 -3.07 -7.61
CA PHE A 126 -12.96 -3.32 -6.17
C PHE A 126 -12.81 -2.03 -5.35
N ILE A 127 -11.94 -1.11 -5.77
CA ILE A 127 -11.81 0.19 -5.11
C ILE A 127 -13.10 1.00 -5.21
N GLU A 128 -13.69 1.10 -6.40
CA GLU A 128 -14.90 1.90 -6.62
C GLU A 128 -16.08 1.37 -5.78
N GLU A 129 -16.20 0.06 -5.63
CA GLU A 129 -17.24 -0.57 -4.82
C GLU A 129 -16.99 -0.44 -3.30
N ASN A 130 -15.74 -0.24 -2.88
CA ASN A 130 -15.33 -0.28 -1.47
C ASN A 130 -14.70 1.02 -0.96
N ILE A 131 -14.89 2.17 -1.64
CA ILE A 131 -14.26 3.46 -1.30
C ILE A 131 -14.35 3.77 0.19
N SER A 132 -15.56 3.75 0.76
CA SER A 132 -15.77 4.13 2.16
C SER A 132 -15.03 3.19 3.12
N ARG A 133 -15.03 1.88 2.86
CA ARG A 133 -14.34 0.92 3.72
C ARG A 133 -12.83 1.07 3.61
N LEU A 134 -12.31 1.20 2.38
CA LEU A 134 -10.89 1.45 2.13
C LEU A 134 -10.41 2.78 2.75
N GLN A 135 -11.24 3.81 2.82
CA GLN A 135 -10.86 5.06 3.46
C GLN A 135 -10.80 4.98 4.99
N ASN A 136 -11.67 4.16 5.59
CA ASN A 136 -11.91 4.19 7.04
C ASN A 136 -11.29 3.00 7.80
N ASP A 137 -10.99 1.89 7.12
CA ASP A 137 -10.43 0.68 7.73
C ASP A 137 -9.07 0.35 7.11
N ILE A 138 -8.01 0.63 7.88
CA ILE A 138 -6.63 0.38 7.46
C ILE A 138 -6.31 -1.10 7.29
N ASN A 139 -6.96 -2.00 8.04
CA ASN A 139 -6.72 -3.43 7.93
C ASN A 139 -7.41 -4.02 6.70
N PHE A 140 -8.61 -3.52 6.37
CA PHE A 140 -9.24 -3.84 5.09
C PHE A 140 -8.39 -3.36 3.90
N GLY A 141 -7.83 -2.16 3.98
CA GLY A 141 -6.85 -1.68 3.00
C GLY A 141 -5.57 -2.51 2.96
N MET A 142 -5.09 -2.99 4.10
CA MET A 142 -3.89 -3.83 4.21
C MET A 142 -4.07 -5.16 3.50
N GLU A 143 -5.20 -5.84 3.72
CA GLU A 143 -5.54 -7.08 3.01
C GLU A 143 -5.57 -6.87 1.51
N TYR A 144 -6.23 -5.80 1.05
CA TYR A 144 -6.33 -5.51 -0.36
C TYR A 144 -4.98 -5.10 -0.99
N PHE A 145 -4.17 -4.31 -0.28
CA PHE A 145 -2.82 -3.95 -0.70
C PHE A 145 -1.93 -5.19 -0.84
N CYS A 146 -1.97 -6.10 0.13
CA CYS A 146 -1.19 -7.33 0.10
C CYS A 146 -1.58 -8.21 -1.10
N LYS A 147 -2.88 -8.32 -1.39
CA LYS A 147 -3.37 -9.02 -2.59
C LYS A 147 -2.82 -8.40 -3.88
N GLU A 148 -2.90 -7.09 -4.05
CA GLU A 148 -2.42 -6.38 -5.25
C GLU A 148 -0.89 -6.39 -5.39
N ALA A 149 -0.18 -6.49 -4.27
CA ALA A 149 1.28 -6.49 -4.24
C ALA A 149 1.90 -7.89 -4.11
N HIS A 150 1.11 -8.96 -4.17
CA HIS A 150 1.56 -10.33 -3.99
C HIS A 150 2.34 -10.55 -2.67
N ILE A 151 1.88 -9.94 -1.58
CA ILE A 151 2.43 -10.14 -0.24
C ILE A 151 1.57 -11.18 0.48
N ASN A 152 2.20 -12.22 1.02
CA ASN A 152 1.54 -13.26 1.80
C ASN A 152 0.34 -13.91 1.07
N THR A 153 0.42 -14.08 -0.26
CA THR A 153 -0.66 -14.58 -1.16
C THR A 153 -1.37 -15.86 -0.69
N ASN A 154 -0.71 -16.69 0.13
CA ASN A 154 -1.27 -17.91 0.71
C ASN A 154 -0.99 -18.02 2.22
N SER A 155 -0.86 -16.88 2.90
CA SER A 155 -0.51 -16.83 4.31
C SER A 155 -1.29 -15.73 5.03
N HIS A 156 -1.02 -15.57 6.31
CA HIS A 156 -1.65 -14.56 7.15
C HIS A 156 -1.17 -13.15 6.76
N VAL A 157 -2.09 -12.21 6.56
CA VAL A 157 -1.77 -10.79 6.33
C VAL A 157 -1.52 -10.10 7.69
N PRO A 158 -0.38 -9.40 7.88
CA PRO A 158 -0.09 -8.70 9.12
C PRO A 158 -1.21 -7.69 9.48
N ARG A 159 -1.70 -7.73 10.72
CA ARG A 159 -2.65 -6.71 11.21
C ARG A 159 -1.92 -5.45 11.64
N ILE A 160 -2.33 -4.30 11.13
CA ILE A 160 -1.86 -3.00 11.58
C ILE A 160 -2.56 -2.64 12.88
N ARG A 161 -1.77 -2.34 13.90
CA ARG A 161 -2.25 -1.92 15.22
C ARG A 161 -1.78 -0.51 15.49
N GLU A 162 -2.72 0.35 15.85
CA GLU A 162 -2.36 1.63 16.44
C GLU A 162 -1.86 1.32 17.84
N GLY A 163 -0.60 1.63 18.13
CA GLY A 163 0.02 1.29 19.43
C GLY A 163 -0.90 1.67 20.59
N LEU A 164 -0.98 0.78 21.59
CA LEU A 164 -1.73 1.02 22.83
C LEU A 164 -1.48 2.44 23.32
N GLN A 165 -2.54 3.24 23.38
CA GLN A 165 -2.55 4.38 24.30
C GLN A 165 -2.23 3.77 25.67
N LEU A 166 -1.04 4.08 26.21
CA LEU A 166 -0.69 3.79 27.59
C LEU A 166 -1.76 4.47 28.48
N GLY A 167 -2.85 3.76 28.77
CA GLY A 167 -4.01 4.35 29.45
C GLY A 167 -5.32 3.56 29.42
N ILE A 168 -5.51 2.53 28.58
CA ILE A 168 -6.75 1.75 28.61
C ILE A 168 -6.43 0.25 28.65
N PHE A 169 -6.74 -0.36 29.79
CA PHE A 169 -6.61 -1.80 30.01
C PHE A 169 -7.42 -2.56 28.96
N ALA A 170 -6.79 -3.62 28.45
CA ALA A 170 -7.35 -4.57 27.51
C ALA A 170 -8.69 -5.10 28.02
N ASN A 171 -9.76 -4.83 27.27
CA ASN A 171 -10.89 -5.73 27.19
C ASN A 171 -11.00 -6.17 25.74
N GLU A 172 -11.11 -7.49 25.58
CA GLU A 172 -11.23 -8.26 24.35
C GLU A 172 -12.04 -7.50 23.28
N ILE A 173 -11.37 -7.11 22.20
CA ILE A 173 -12.07 -6.76 20.96
C ILE A 173 -12.42 -8.09 20.32
N ASP A 174 -13.67 -8.51 20.54
CA ASP A 174 -14.31 -9.58 19.79
C ASP A 174 -14.09 -9.31 18.29
N ASP A 175 -13.62 -10.31 17.57
CA ASP A 175 -13.36 -10.22 16.14
C ASP A 175 -14.65 -9.86 15.39
N ILE A 176 -14.77 -8.61 14.93
CA ILE A 176 -15.96 -8.10 14.22
C ILE A 176 -16.21 -8.81 12.87
N HIS A 177 -15.28 -9.66 12.43
CA HIS A 177 -15.40 -10.47 11.22
C HIS A 177 -15.78 -11.93 11.51
N ARG A 178 -16.04 -12.28 12.78
CA ARG A 178 -16.51 -13.61 13.17
C ARG A 178 -17.91 -13.84 12.57
N GLY A 179 -17.97 -14.62 11.49
CA GLY A 179 -19.21 -14.97 10.78
C GLY A 179 -19.34 -14.47 9.34
N VAL A 180 -18.30 -13.84 8.77
CA VAL A 180 -18.23 -13.59 7.32
C VAL A 180 -17.56 -14.77 6.64
N ASP A 181 -18.34 -15.60 5.95
CA ASP A 181 -17.84 -16.63 5.04
C ASP A 181 -17.50 -16.00 3.69
N PHE A 182 -16.25 -16.13 3.25
CA PHE A 182 -15.75 -15.66 1.95
C PHE A 182 -15.76 -16.77 0.89
N LEU A 183 -16.69 -17.72 0.99
CA LEU A 183 -16.82 -18.79 0.01
C LEU A 183 -18.04 -18.56 -0.89
N ASP A 184 -17.73 -18.59 -2.17
CA ASP A 184 -18.48 -18.09 -3.31
C ASP A 184 -19.83 -18.76 -3.59
N GLU A 185 -20.62 -17.98 -4.32
CA GLU A 185 -21.79 -18.34 -5.10
C GLU A 185 -21.62 -19.65 -5.91
N ILE A 186 -22.65 -20.49 -5.87
CA ILE A 186 -23.07 -21.35 -6.99
C ILE A 186 -24.53 -21.03 -7.30
#